data_AF-A0A497DUN7-F1
#
_entry.id   AF-A0A497DUN7-F1
#
_cell.length_a   1.000
_cell.length_b   1.000
_cell.length_c   1.000
_cell.angle_alpha   90.00
_cell.angle_beta   90.00
_cell.angle_gamma   90.00
#
_symmetry.space_group_name_H-M   'P 1'
#
loop_
_entity.id
_entity.type
_entity.pdbx_description
1 polymer ?
#
loop_
_entity_poly.entity_id
_entity_poly.type
_entity_poly.pdbx_seq_one_letter_code
_entity_poly.pdbx_strand_id
1 'polypeptide(L)'
;NSLENVYVGPCLLPDLSIDEIYLNDDCEVVVVVENKGPGRIPLNIWTIEEEPECLLTIFLNDRQWSVSVASEFDPRRDLHYPLGKAAFPTHLKITQKAIVTAQIDCSNIIHEQDEENNVKTVVLECPSSKKREEDKGK
;
A
#
# COMPACT_ATOMS: atom_id res chain seq x y z
N ASN A 1 -39.00 33.68 0.84
CA ASN A 1 -38.67 32.31 1.24
C ASN A 1 -37.36 31.95 0.57
N SER A 2 -36.25 32.33 1.20
CA SER A 2 -34.89 32.02 0.75
C SER A 2 -34.62 30.56 1.07
N LEU A 3 -34.71 29.68 0.07
CA LEU A 3 -34.14 28.35 0.19
C LEU A 3 -32.63 28.55 0.23
N GLU A 4 -32.09 28.51 1.45
CA GLU A 4 -30.66 28.49 1.70
C GLU A 4 -30.04 27.38 0.86
N ASN A 5 -29.02 27.73 0.08
CA ASN A 5 -28.12 26.77 -0.53
C ASN A 5 -27.56 25.91 0.61
N VAL A 6 -28.08 24.68 0.75
CA VAL A 6 -27.50 23.68 1.62
C VAL A 6 -26.12 23.37 1.05
N TYR A 7 -25.09 23.97 1.64
CA TYR A 7 -23.72 23.59 1.40
C TYR A 7 -23.54 22.20 2.01
N VAL A 8 -23.88 21.15 1.24
CA VAL A 8 -23.34 19.81 1.49
C VAL A 8 -21.84 19.97 1.30
N GLY A 9 -21.08 19.89 2.39
CA GLY A 9 -19.62 20.05 2.35
C GLY A 9 -18.98 19.16 1.29
N PRO A 10 -17.74 19.45 0.87
CA PRO A 10 -17.06 18.63 -0.12
C PRO A 10 -17.08 17.16 0.31
N CYS A 11 -17.38 16.27 -0.63
CA CYS A 11 -17.29 14.83 -0.39
C CYS A 11 -15.86 14.53 0.07
N LEU A 12 -15.70 14.15 1.34
CA LEU A 12 -14.40 13.78 1.88
C LEU A 12 -14.10 12.36 1.40
N LEU A 13 -13.49 12.25 0.23
CA LEU A 13 -13.09 10.99 -0.35
C LEU A 13 -11.77 10.52 0.27
N PRO A 14 -11.58 9.21 0.49
CA PRO A 14 -10.27 8.66 0.79
C PRO A 14 -9.31 8.85 -0.40
N ASP A 15 -8.03 8.65 -0.17
CA ASP A 15 -6.99 8.70 -1.20
C ASP A 15 -5.87 7.76 -0.78
N LEU A 16 -5.98 6.48 -1.15
CA LEU A 16 -4.91 5.52 -0.97
C LEU A 16 -3.73 5.93 -1.84
N SER A 17 -2.54 5.63 -1.37
CA SER A 17 -1.33 5.82 -2.14
C SER A 17 -0.25 4.89 -1.66
N ILE A 18 0.67 4.56 -2.55
CA ILE A 18 1.94 3.95 -2.14
C ILE A 18 2.88 5.06 -1.67
N ASP A 19 2.96 5.23 -0.36
CA ASP A 19 3.78 6.29 0.24
C ASP A 19 5.27 5.99 0.13
N GLU A 20 5.70 4.79 0.54
CA GLU A 20 7.10 4.38 0.51
C GLU A 20 7.27 2.92 0.07
N ILE A 21 8.41 2.66 -0.57
CA ILE A 21 8.92 1.30 -0.81
C ILE A 21 10.39 1.33 -0.42
N TYR A 22 10.77 0.55 0.58
CA TYR A 22 12.13 0.55 1.12
C TYR A 22 12.59 -0.86 1.51
N LEU A 23 13.86 -0.99 1.89
CA LEU A 23 14.42 -2.23 2.44
C LEU A 23 14.59 -2.10 3.95
N ASN A 24 14.11 -3.09 4.70
CA ASN A 24 14.43 -3.22 6.13
C ASN A 24 15.86 -3.73 6.34
N ASP A 25 16.20 -4.06 7.59
CA ASP A 25 17.54 -4.54 7.94
C ASP A 25 17.87 -5.92 7.37
N ASP A 26 16.87 -6.75 7.09
CA ASP A 26 17.02 -8.07 6.48
C ASP A 26 17.03 -8.03 4.94
N CYS A 27 17.10 -6.82 4.36
CA CYS A 27 16.97 -6.59 2.93
C CYS A 27 15.65 -7.12 2.35
N GLU A 28 14.61 -7.18 3.18
CA GLU A 28 13.24 -7.44 2.79
C GLU A 28 12.57 -6.12 2.40
N VAL A 29 11.78 -6.16 1.32
CA VAL A 29 10.96 -5.05 0.87
C VAL A 29 9.85 -4.79 1.89
N VAL A 30 9.72 -3.52 2.28
CA VAL A 30 8.58 -3.01 3.04
C VAL A 30 7.87 -1.98 2.17
N VAL A 31 6.55 -2.12 2.07
CA VAL A 31 5.67 -1.16 1.40
C VAL A 31 4.87 -0.41 2.44
N VAL A 32 4.83 0.91 2.35
CA VAL A 32 3.97 1.75 3.18
C VAL A 32 2.82 2.25 2.31
N VAL A 33 1.61 1.88 2.70
CA VAL A 33 0.38 2.41 2.13
C VAL A 33 -0.13 3.52 3.06
N GLU A 34 -0.61 4.62 2.50
CA GLU A 34 -1.21 5.73 3.25
C GLU A 34 -2.56 6.11 2.68
N ASN A 35 -3.53 6.42 3.54
CA ASN A 35 -4.73 7.16 3.15
C ASN A 35 -4.45 8.66 3.31
N LYS A 36 -4.03 9.32 2.23
CA LYS A 36 -3.72 10.76 2.18
C LYS A 36 -4.97 11.65 2.14
N GLY A 37 -6.11 11.04 1.87
CA GLY A 37 -7.37 11.73 1.65
C GLY A 37 -8.01 12.13 2.96
N PRO A 38 -8.90 13.14 2.95
CA PRO A 38 -9.64 13.53 4.14
C PRO A 38 -10.77 12.56 4.49
N GLY A 39 -11.09 11.62 3.60
CA GLY A 39 -12.13 10.60 3.78
C GLY A 39 -11.66 9.36 4.52
N ARG A 40 -12.62 8.67 5.12
CA ARG A 40 -12.40 7.35 5.73
C ARG A 40 -12.60 6.24 4.70
N ILE A 41 -11.81 5.18 4.80
CA ILE A 41 -12.00 3.99 3.98
C ILE A 41 -13.10 3.11 4.59
N PRO A 42 -14.11 2.69 3.82
CA PRO A 42 -15.16 1.78 4.29
C PRO A 42 -14.62 0.48 4.90
N LEU A 43 -15.17 0.06 6.04
CA LEU A 43 -14.67 -1.11 6.80
C LEU A 43 -14.86 -2.45 6.09
N ASN A 44 -15.70 -2.51 5.05
CA ASN A 44 -15.93 -3.72 4.28
C ASN A 44 -14.71 -4.16 3.46
N ILE A 45 -13.73 -3.27 3.19
CA ILE A 45 -12.53 -3.67 2.43
C ILE A 45 -11.70 -4.76 3.11
N TRP A 46 -11.84 -4.94 4.44
CA TRP A 46 -11.14 -5.95 5.22
C TRP A 46 -11.94 -7.24 5.48
N THR A 47 -13.21 -7.31 5.04
CA THR A 47 -14.14 -8.38 5.45
C THR A 47 -14.87 -9.07 4.30
N ILE A 48 -14.69 -8.64 3.05
CA ILE A 48 -15.40 -9.23 1.90
C ILE A 48 -14.75 -10.58 1.53
N GLU A 49 -15.57 -11.62 1.41
CA GLU A 49 -15.16 -12.98 1.02
C GLU A 49 -15.47 -13.32 -0.46
N GLU A 50 -16.22 -12.47 -1.18
CA GLU A 50 -16.67 -12.72 -2.56
C GLU A 50 -16.59 -11.44 -3.43
N GLU A 51 -15.37 -11.08 -3.89
CA GLU A 51 -14.98 -10.07 -4.92
C GLU A 51 -15.59 -8.63 -4.90
N PRO A 52 -14.88 -7.59 -5.39
CA PRO A 52 -13.43 -7.45 -5.54
C PRO A 52 -12.78 -7.13 -4.20
N GLU A 53 -11.52 -7.51 -4.06
CA GLU A 53 -10.68 -7.20 -2.91
C GLU A 53 -9.92 -5.90 -3.19
N CYS A 54 -9.71 -5.08 -2.17
CA CYS A 54 -8.74 -4.01 -2.23
C CYS A 54 -7.36 -4.69 -2.20
N LEU A 55 -6.69 -4.75 -3.35
CA LEU A 55 -5.51 -5.60 -3.57
C LEU A 55 -4.22 -4.78 -3.60
N LEU A 56 -3.22 -5.21 -2.84
CA LEU A 56 -1.84 -4.75 -2.96
C LEU A 56 -1.04 -5.76 -3.77
N THR A 57 -0.64 -5.38 -4.98
CA THR A 57 0.19 -6.19 -5.87
C THR A 57 1.62 -5.69 -5.88
N ILE A 58 2.57 -6.61 -5.69
CA ILE A 58 4.01 -6.33 -5.75
C ILE A 58 4.59 -6.96 -7.01
N PHE A 59 5.36 -6.19 -7.77
CA PHE A 59 6.10 -6.66 -8.94
C PHE A 59 7.61 -6.55 -8.71
N LEU A 60 8.34 -7.58 -9.09
CA LEU A 60 9.80 -7.61 -9.13
C LEU A 60 10.26 -7.73 -10.58
N ASN A 61 10.95 -6.69 -11.08
CA ASN A 61 11.39 -6.60 -12.47
C ASN A 61 10.25 -6.92 -13.47
N ASP A 62 9.15 -6.20 -13.32
CA ASP A 62 7.93 -6.30 -14.16
C ASP A 62 7.18 -7.65 -14.09
N ARG A 63 7.56 -8.54 -13.17
CA ARG A 63 6.84 -9.80 -12.91
C ARG A 63 6.11 -9.70 -11.59
N GLN A 64 4.83 -10.06 -11.60
CA GLN A 64 4.04 -10.17 -10.36
C GLN A 64 4.74 -11.14 -9.41
N TRP A 65 4.99 -10.66 -8.20
CA TRP A 65 5.66 -11.40 -7.13
C TRP A 65 4.67 -11.85 -6.06
N SER A 66 3.81 -10.94 -5.58
CA SER A 66 2.73 -11.25 -4.65
C SER A 66 1.49 -10.40 -4.91
N VAL A 67 0.37 -10.88 -4.39
CA VAL A 67 -0.90 -10.17 -4.26
C VAL A 67 -1.36 -10.39 -2.83
N SER A 68 -1.75 -9.31 -2.16
CA SER A 68 -2.24 -9.35 -0.79
C SER A 68 -3.54 -8.57 -0.65
N VAL A 69 -4.45 -9.11 0.15
CA VAL A 69 -5.72 -8.46 0.49
C VAL A 69 -5.53 -7.46 1.63
N ALA A 70 -6.46 -6.52 1.80
CA ALA A 70 -6.39 -5.51 2.86
C ALA A 70 -6.22 -6.08 4.27
N SER A 71 -6.82 -7.24 4.57
CA SER A 71 -6.66 -7.91 5.87
C SER A 71 -5.25 -8.47 6.12
N GLU A 72 -4.46 -8.69 5.08
CA GLU A 72 -3.06 -9.14 5.18
C GLU A 72 -2.10 -7.97 5.38
N PHE A 73 -2.23 -6.91 4.56
CA PHE A 73 -1.29 -5.78 4.60
C PHE A 73 -1.67 -4.69 5.62
N ASP A 74 -2.94 -4.60 6.01
CA ASP A 74 -3.43 -3.69 7.03
C ASP A 74 -4.38 -4.41 8.03
N PRO A 75 -3.87 -5.38 8.82
CA PRO A 75 -4.71 -6.14 9.76
C PRO A 75 -5.29 -5.29 10.89
N ARG A 76 -4.68 -4.14 11.19
CA ARG A 76 -5.13 -3.20 12.22
C ARG A 76 -6.15 -2.19 11.71
N ARG A 77 -6.36 -2.12 10.39
CA ARG A 77 -7.26 -1.19 9.71
C ARG A 77 -6.84 0.26 9.92
N ASP A 78 -5.54 0.49 9.97
CA ASP A 78 -4.97 1.83 10.19
C ASP A 78 -5.36 2.77 9.03
N LEU A 79 -5.49 2.26 7.81
CA LEU A 79 -5.88 3.03 6.62
C LEU A 79 -7.34 3.53 6.67
N HIS A 80 -8.15 3.02 7.60
CA HIS A 80 -9.52 3.50 7.80
C HIS A 80 -9.56 5.01 8.05
N TYR A 81 -8.54 5.57 8.73
CA TYR A 81 -8.49 6.97 9.11
C TYR A 81 -7.67 7.80 8.11
N PRO A 82 -8.03 9.08 7.90
CA PRO A 82 -7.16 10.04 7.21
C PRO A 82 -5.77 10.07 7.83
N LEU A 83 -4.74 10.13 6.99
CA LEU A 83 -3.32 10.04 7.35
C LEU A 83 -2.91 8.72 8.02
N GLY A 84 -3.79 7.72 8.01
CA GLY A 84 -3.49 6.37 8.45
C GLY A 84 -2.45 5.72 7.55
N LYS A 85 -1.51 4.98 8.15
CA LYS A 85 -0.43 4.28 7.44
C LYS A 85 -0.36 2.83 7.85
N ALA A 86 -0.18 1.95 6.85
CA ALA A 86 0.08 0.53 7.03
C ALA A 86 1.44 0.19 6.42
N ALA A 87 2.37 -0.27 7.24
CA ALA A 87 3.67 -0.77 6.80
C ALA A 87 3.61 -2.30 6.67
N PHE A 88 3.82 -2.79 5.45
CA PHE A 88 3.69 -4.20 5.10
C PHE A 88 5.05 -4.78 4.67
N PRO A 89 5.71 -5.56 5.54
CA PRO A 89 6.86 -6.38 5.16
C PRO A 89 6.39 -7.48 4.20
N THR A 90 6.93 -7.50 2.98
CA THR A 90 6.35 -8.34 1.92
C THR A 90 6.95 -9.73 1.88
N HIS A 91 8.03 -10.03 2.62
CA HIS A 91 8.87 -11.24 2.50
C HIS A 91 9.70 -11.35 1.21
N LEU A 92 9.71 -10.32 0.37
CA LEU A 92 10.58 -10.23 -0.80
C LEU A 92 11.98 -9.79 -0.39
N LYS A 93 12.97 -10.69 -0.40
CA LYS A 93 14.38 -10.35 -0.20
C LYS A 93 15.06 -9.88 -1.49
N ILE A 94 15.72 -8.72 -1.44
CA ILE A 94 16.52 -8.17 -2.54
C ILE A 94 17.98 -8.58 -2.39
N THR A 95 18.44 -9.52 -3.22
CA THR A 95 19.84 -10.00 -3.21
C THR A 95 20.74 -9.28 -4.22
N GLN A 96 20.14 -8.68 -5.24
CA GLN A 96 20.80 -7.90 -6.29
C GLN A 96 19.95 -6.68 -6.62
N LYS A 97 20.55 -5.68 -7.27
CA LYS A 97 19.82 -4.50 -7.74
C LYS A 97 18.59 -4.92 -8.55
N ALA A 98 17.42 -4.42 -8.17
CA ALA A 98 16.14 -4.80 -8.77
C ALA A 98 15.17 -3.61 -8.82
N ILE A 99 14.21 -3.69 -9.75
CA ILE A 99 13.08 -2.77 -9.84
C ILE A 99 11.93 -3.38 -9.06
N VAL A 100 11.34 -2.62 -8.14
CA VAL A 100 10.17 -3.01 -7.37
C VAL A 100 9.05 -2.01 -7.64
N THR A 101 7.90 -2.52 -8.04
CA THR A 101 6.67 -1.74 -8.19
C THR A 101 5.64 -2.27 -7.19
N ALA A 102 5.00 -1.38 -6.45
CA ALA A 102 3.81 -1.70 -5.68
C ALA A 102 2.63 -0.95 -6.30
N GLN A 103 1.49 -1.63 -6.36
CA GLN A 103 0.23 -1.10 -6.86
C GLN A 103 -0.87 -1.50 -5.89
N ILE A 104 -1.66 -0.54 -5.44
CA ILE A 104 -2.91 -0.79 -4.74
C ILE A 104 -4.08 -0.55 -5.69
N ASP A 105 -5.07 -1.46 -5.72
CA ASP A 105 -6.25 -1.32 -6.56
C ASP A 105 -7.50 -1.63 -5.73
N CYS A 106 -8.31 -0.59 -5.52
CA CYS A 106 -9.57 -0.65 -4.79
C CYS A 106 -10.70 0.01 -5.58
N SER A 107 -10.48 0.24 -6.89
CA SER A 107 -11.29 1.06 -7.81
C SER A 107 -12.75 0.61 -7.97
N ASN A 108 -13.03 -0.65 -7.66
CA ASN A 108 -14.38 -1.22 -7.72
C ASN A 108 -15.14 -1.16 -6.38
N ILE A 109 -14.50 -0.67 -5.31
CA ILE A 109 -15.05 -0.67 -3.94
C ILE A 109 -15.12 0.74 -3.36
N ILE A 110 -14.12 1.57 -3.65
CA ILE A 110 -14.04 2.94 -3.16
C ILE A 110 -13.79 3.89 -4.33
N HIS A 111 -14.28 5.11 -4.18
CA HIS A 111 -13.95 6.20 -5.07
C HIS A 111 -12.93 7.10 -4.38
N GLU A 112 -11.78 7.27 -5.00
CA GLU A 112 -10.64 7.98 -4.41
C GLU A 112 -10.51 9.41 -4.94
N GLN A 113 -9.72 10.25 -4.27
CA GLN A 113 -9.43 11.61 -4.78
C GLN A 113 -8.50 11.59 -5.99
N ASP A 114 -7.49 10.73 -5.95
CA ASP A 114 -6.50 10.54 -6.99
C ASP A 114 -6.26 9.04 -7.14
N GLU A 115 -6.37 8.51 -8.36
CA GLU A 115 -6.12 7.10 -8.64
C GLU A 115 -4.72 6.90 -9.23
N GLU A 116 -4.00 7.99 -9.57
CA GLU A 116 -2.68 7.93 -10.19
C GLU A 116 -1.56 7.70 -9.16
N ASN A 117 -1.82 8.01 -7.89
CA ASN A 117 -0.89 7.84 -6.76
C ASN A 117 -0.91 6.41 -6.16
N ASN A 118 -1.79 5.54 -6.68
CA ASN A 118 -1.96 4.14 -6.27
C ASN A 118 -0.82 3.23 -6.77
N VAL A 119 0.14 3.76 -7.53
CA VAL A 119 1.29 3.01 -8.05
C VAL A 119 2.60 3.73 -7.72
N LYS A 120 3.61 2.97 -7.30
CA LYS A 120 4.97 3.49 -7.13
C LYS A 120 6.02 2.48 -7.55
N THR A 121 7.04 2.95 -8.25
CA THR A 121 8.18 2.14 -8.70
C THR A 121 9.47 2.71 -8.14
N VAL A 122 10.31 1.84 -7.59
CA VAL A 122 11.64 2.17 -7.06
C VAL A 122 12.69 1.18 -7.54
N VAL A 123 13.95 1.62 -7.55
CA VAL A 123 15.10 0.74 -7.74
C VAL A 123 15.75 0.49 -6.39
N LEU A 124 15.80 -0.76 -5.95
CA LEU A 124 16.36 -1.17 -4.67
C LEU A 124 17.63 -1.99 -4.86
N GLU A 125 18.58 -1.80 -3.96
CA GLU A 125 19.81 -2.60 -3.89
C GLU A 125 20.19 -2.80 -2.42
N CYS A 126 20.24 -4.07 -2.00
CA CYS A 126 20.66 -4.41 -0.64
C CYS A 126 22.15 -4.07 -0.45
N PRO A 127 22.52 -3.27 0.57
CA PRO A 127 23.90 -2.89 0.84
C PRO A 127 24.80 -4.11 1.03
N SER A 128 26.00 -4.08 0.43
CA SER A 128 26.98 -5.17 0.51
C SER A 128 27.49 -5.47 1.92
N SER A 129 27.35 -4.54 2.87
CA SER A 129 27.66 -4.74 4.29
C SER A 129 26.68 -5.67 5.00
N LYS A 130 25.41 -5.72 4.58
CA LYS A 130 24.35 -6.55 5.19
C LYS A 130 24.32 -8.00 4.66
N LYS A 131 24.94 -8.26 3.49
CA LYS A 131 25.04 -9.61 2.89
C LYS A 131 25.98 -10.58 3.62
N ARG A 132 26.83 -10.11 4.55
CA ARG A 132 27.94 -10.90 5.15
C ARG A 132 27.65 -11.45 6.55
N GLU A 133 26.56 -11.06 7.19
CA GLU A 133 26.24 -11.54 8.54
C GLU A 133 25.52 -12.89 8.56
N GLU A 134 24.72 -13.23 7.53
CA GLU A 134 24.08 -14.55 7.43
C GLU A 134 25.09 -15.71 7.16
N ASP A 135 26.27 -15.41 6.61
CA ASP A 135 27.25 -16.43 6.17
C ASP A 135 28.25 -16.87 7.27
N LYS A 136 28.17 -16.29 8.48
CA LYS A 136 29.05 -16.60 9.63
C LYS A 136 28.39 -17.44 10.73
N GLY A 137 27.15 -17.87 10.52
CA GLY A 137 26.32 -18.51 11.55
C GLY A 137 26.13 -20.03 11.43
N LYS A 138 26.96 -20.76 10.69
CA LYS A 138 26.81 -22.21 10.51
C LYS A 138 28.09 -23.00 10.76
#